data_AF-J2J983-F1
#
_entry.id   AF-J2J983-F1
#
_cell.length_a   1.000
_cell.length_b   1.000
_cell.length_c   1.000
_cell.angle_alpha   90.00
_cell.angle_beta   90.00
_cell.angle_gamma   90.00
#
_symmetry.space_group_name_H-M   'P 1'
#
loop_
_entity.id
_entity.type
_entity.pdbx_description
1 polymer ?
#
loop_
_entity_poly.entity_id
_entity_poly.type
_entity_poly.pdbx_seq_one_letter_code
_entity_poly.pdbx_strand_id
1 'polypeptide(L)' 'MEAIRLEFQPEIKEKILELLSSFSSDQLKIVQEESDFDVTKEKLDAALAKIKNGTAESCSLEELDAYLEKTISEYEN' A
#
# COMPACT_ATOMS: atom_id res chain seq x y z
N MET A 1 12.62 3.26 -23.81
CA MET A 1 11.21 2.94 -23.49
C MET A 1 10.54 4.22 -23.06
N GLU A 2 9.32 4.45 -23.52
CA GLU A 2 8.50 5.61 -23.14
C GLU A 2 7.38 5.11 -22.21
N ALA A 3 7.03 5.91 -21.21
CA ALA A 3 6.00 5.59 -20.22
C ALA A 3 4.88 6.62 -20.28
N ILE A 4 3.64 6.17 -20.09
CA ILE A 4 2.45 7.01 -20.14
C ILE A 4 1.63 6.74 -18.87
N ARG A 5 1.29 7.79 -18.13
CA ARG A 5 0.38 7.71 -16.99
C ARG A 5 -1.03 8.09 -17.43
N LEU A 6 -1.99 7.22 -17.13
CA LEU A 6 -3.39 7.39 -17.52
C LEU A 6 -4.23 7.69 -16.28
N GLU A 7 -4.92 8.84 -16.29
CA GLU A 7 -6.01 9.12 -15.37
C GLU A 7 -7.32 8.73 -16.04
N PHE A 8 -8.12 7.90 -15.38
CA PHE A 8 -9.36 7.38 -15.95
C PHE A 8 -10.41 7.13 -14.88
N GLN A 9 -11.68 7.10 -15.30
CA GLN A 9 -12.81 6.80 -14.42
C GLN A 9 -12.86 5.29 -14.08
N PRO A 10 -13.17 4.89 -12.84
CA PRO A 10 -13.10 3.49 -12.41
C PRO A 10 -13.90 2.50 -13.28
N GLU A 11 -15.01 2.96 -13.86
CA GLU A 11 -15.94 2.16 -14.67
C GLU A 11 -15.33 1.68 -15.99
N ILE A 12 -14.27 2.34 -16.47
CA ILE A 12 -13.57 1.95 -17.71
C ILE A 12 -12.27 1.18 -17.45
N LYS A 13 -11.91 0.95 -16.17
CA LYS A 13 -10.68 0.24 -15.78
C LYS A 13 -10.52 -1.10 -16.48
N GLU A 14 -11.57 -1.90 -16.48
CA GLU A 14 -11.56 -3.26 -17.04
C GLU A 14 -11.33 -3.23 -18.56
N LYS A 15 -11.99 -2.31 -19.27
CA LYS A 15 -11.81 -2.10 -20.71
C LYS A 15 -10.39 -1.66 -21.06
N ILE A 16 -9.82 -0.77 -20.25
CA ILE A 16 -8.43 -0.33 -20.43
C ILE A 16 -7.48 -1.50 -20.21
N LEU A 17 -7.65 -2.28 -19.14
CA LEU A 17 -6.80 -3.44 -18.88
C LEU A 17 -6.92 -4.51 -19.98
N GLU A 18 -8.13 -4.74 -20.50
CA GLU A 18 -8.37 -5.66 -21.61
C GLU A 18 -7.63 -5.19 -22.88
N LEU A 19 -7.74 -3.90 -23.24
CA LEU A 19 -6.99 -3.32 -24.35
C LEU A 19 -5.48 -3.46 -24.15
N LEU A 20 -4.97 -3.17 -22.95
CA LEU A 20 -3.54 -3.28 -22.63
C LEU A 20 -3.06 -4.74 -22.65
N SER A 21 -3.92 -5.70 -22.31
CA SER A 21 -3.60 -7.13 -22.35
C SER A 21 -3.43 -7.69 -23.76
N SER A 22 -3.91 -6.98 -24.78
CA SER A 22 -3.73 -7.38 -26.19
C SER A 22 -2.30 -7.21 -26.71
N PHE A 23 -1.46 -6.43 -26.01
CA PHE A 23 -0.06 -6.26 -26.32
C PHE A 23 0.79 -7.35 -25.66
N SER A 24 1.86 -7.80 -26.32
CA SER A 24 2.79 -8.75 -25.69
C SER A 24 3.60 -8.06 -24.57
N SER A 25 4.13 -8.85 -23.64
CA SER A 25 4.97 -8.34 -22.54
C SER A 25 6.25 -7.66 -23.02
N ASP A 26 6.68 -7.90 -24.27
CA ASP A 26 7.83 -7.22 -24.87
C ASP A 26 7.46 -5.86 -25.47
N GLN A 27 6.18 -5.66 -25.81
CA GLN A 27 5.65 -4.42 -26.39
C GLN A 27 5.12 -3.46 -25.33
N LEU A 28 4.49 -3.98 -24.27
CA LEU A 28 3.89 -3.18 -23.21
C LEU A 28 4.10 -3.84 -21.86
N LYS A 29 4.56 -3.04 -20.89
CA LYS A 29 4.72 -3.46 -19.51
C LYS A 29 4.02 -2.47 -18.62
N ILE A 30 3.21 -2.97 -17.69
CA ILE A 30 2.73 -2.17 -16.57
C ILE A 30 3.94 -1.98 -15.66
N VAL A 31 4.49 -0.77 -15.65
CA VAL A 31 5.60 -0.41 -14.78
C VAL A 31 5.02 0.02 -13.45
N GLN A 32 5.48 -0.62 -12.38
CA GLN A 32 5.18 -0.20 -11.03
C GLN A 32 6.06 1.01 -10.72
N GLU A 33 5.46 2.18 -10.52
CA GLU A 33 6.20 3.43 -10.27
C GLU A 33 6.89 3.40 -8.90
N GLU A 34 6.28 2.75 -7.91
CA GLU A 34 6.74 2.67 -6.52
C GLU A 34 7.27 1.26 -6.21
N SER A 35 8.57 1.15 -5.91
CA SER A 35 9.21 -0.15 -5.59
C SER A 35 8.60 -0.83 -4.36
N ASP A 36 8.07 -0.04 -3.43
CA ASP A 36 7.55 -0.53 -2.16
C ASP A 36 6.03 -0.74 -2.18
N PHE A 37 5.38 -0.62 -3.35
CA PHE A 37 3.93 -0.75 -3.45
C PHE A 37 3.44 -2.12 -2.96
N ASP A 38 4.05 -3.21 -3.42
CA ASP A 38 3.64 -4.55 -3.00
C ASP A 38 3.93 -4.80 -1.52
N VAL A 39 5.09 -4.36 -1.04
CA VAL A 39 5.45 -4.45 0.38
C VAL A 39 4.45 -3.68 1.25
N THR A 40 4.04 -2.48 0.81
CA THR A 40 3.06 -1.65 1.51
C THR A 40 1.68 -2.28 1.49
N LYS A 41 1.27 -2.82 0.34
CA LYS A 41 0.00 -3.54 0.19
C LYS A 41 -0.06 -4.76 1.12
N GLU A 42 0.98 -5.58 1.16
CA GLU A 42 1.06 -6.75 2.05
C GLU A 42 0.96 -6.35 3.52
N LYS A 43 1.66 -5.28 3.94
CA LYS A 43 1.57 -4.75 5.32
C LYS A 43 0.14 -4.31 5.66
N LEU A 44 -0.53 -3.63 4.75
CA LEU A 44 -1.92 -3.18 4.94
C LEU A 44 -2.90 -4.35 4.99
N ASP A 45 -2.76 -5.33 4.09
CA ASP A 45 -3.60 -6.53 4.07
C ASP A 45 -3.44 -7.34 5.36
N ALA A 46 -2.21 -7.47 5.87
CA ALA A 46 -1.92 -8.12 7.15
C ALA A 46 -2.53 -7.35 8.35
N ALA A 47 -2.41 -6.02 8.37
CA ALA A 47 -3.01 -5.20 9.41
C ALA A 47 -4.55 -5.29 9.39
N LEU A 48 -5.16 -5.24 8.20
CA LEU A 48 -6.59 -5.39 8.01
C LEU A 48 -7.09 -6.78 8.43
N ALA A 49 -6.31 -7.84 8.15
CA ALA A 49 -6.61 -9.19 8.62
C ALA A 49 -6.62 -9.27 10.16
N LYS A 50 -5.64 -8.65 10.84
CA LYS A 50 -5.58 -8.55 12.31
C LYS A 50 -6.77 -7.79 12.89
N ILE A 51 -7.23 -6.74 12.22
CA ILE A 51 -8.42 -5.99 12.66
C ILE A 51 -9.66 -6.88 12.52
N LYS A 52 -9.82 -7.56 11.37
CA LYS A 52 -10.99 -8.42 11.09
C LYS A 52 -11.08 -9.64 12.01
N ASN A 53 -9.95 -10.25 12.37
CA ASN A 53 -9.93 -11.43 13.25
C ASN A 53 -9.88 -11.08 14.74
N GLY A 54 -9.88 -9.78 15.09
CA GLY A 54 -9.89 -9.30 16.48
C GLY A 54 -8.55 -9.43 17.22
N THR A 55 -7.45 -9.75 16.53
CA THR A 55 -6.11 -9.83 17.13
C THR A 55 -5.32 -8.53 16.98
N ALA A 56 -5.93 -7.46 16.47
CA ALA A 56 -5.31 -6.15 16.43
C ALA A 56 -5.32 -5.52 17.82
N GLU A 57 -4.15 -5.04 18.25
CA GLU A 57 -4.04 -4.19 19.42
C GLU A 57 -4.35 -2.75 19.02
N SER A 58 -5.24 -2.12 19.77
CA SER A 58 -5.58 -0.70 19.63
C SER A 58 -5.27 -0.01 20.94
N CYS A 59 -4.71 1.19 20.86
CA CYS A 59 -4.49 2.07 22.00
C CYS A 59 -5.21 3.40 21.78
N SER A 60 -5.50 4.12 22.86
CA SER A 60 -5.91 5.52 22.78
C SER A 60 -4.73 6.41 22.42
N LEU A 61 -5.01 7.67 22.06
CA LEU A 61 -3.95 8.64 21.79
C LEU A 61 -3.10 8.89 23.03
N GLU A 62 -3.72 8.93 24.21
CA GLU A 62 -3.04 9.13 25.49
C GLU A 62 -2.13 7.94 25.86
N GLU A 63 -2.58 6.71 25.58
CA GLU A 63 -1.77 5.50 25.76
C GLU A 63 -0.58 5.47 24.80
N LEU A 64 -0.79 5.87 23.55
CA LEU A 64 0.26 5.99 22.55
C LEU A 64 1.30 7.04 22.96
N ASP A 65 0.85 8.22 23.37
CA ASP A 65 1.74 9.31 23.81
C ASP A 65 2.58 8.87 25.02
N ALA A 66 1.98 8.23 26.01
CA ALA A 66 2.70 7.71 27.17
C ALA A 66 3.73 6.62 26.80
N TYR A 67 3.39 5.73 25.86
CA TYR A 67 4.30 4.71 25.37
C TYR A 67 5.49 5.30 24.60
N LEU A 68 5.23 6.29 23.74
CA LEU A 68 6.26 6.99 22.98
C LEU A 68 7.18 7.78 23.90
N GLU A 69 6.64 8.57 24.83
CA GLU A 69 7.43 9.37 25.78
C GLU A 69 8.35 8.49 26.62
N LYS A 70 7.82 7.36 27.14
CA LYS A 70 8.61 6.38 27.86
C LYS A 70 9.75 5.83 27.00
N THR A 71 9.43 5.44 25.76
CA THR A 71 10.42 4.87 24.85
C THR A 71 11.50 5.89 24.50
N ILE A 72 11.13 7.13 24.19
CA ILE A 72 12.08 8.20 23.86
C ILE A 72 13.01 8.47 25.07
N SER A 73 12.43 8.60 26.27
CA SER A 73 13.18 8.82 27.51
C SER A 73 14.21 7.72 27.80
N GLU A 74 14.01 6.49 27.34
CA GLU A 74 14.97 5.39 27.50
C GLU A 74 16.24 5.57 26.63
N TYR A 75 16.18 6.39 25.57
CA TYR A 75 17.29 6.59 24.62
C TYR A 75 17.82 8.03 24.54
N GLU A 76 17.16 8.99 25.19
CA GLU A 76 17.69 10.35 25.39
C GLU A 76 18.80 10.35 26.47
N ASN A 77 20.03 10.09 26.05
CA ASN A 77 21.22 10.57 26.76
C ASN A 77 21.73 11.85 26.13
#